data_AF-A0A2S4XVN6-F1
#
_entry.id   AF-A0A2S4XVN6-F1
#
_cell.length_a   1.000
_cell.length_b   1.000
_cell.length_c   1.000
_cell.angle_alpha   90.00
_cell.angle_beta   90.00
_cell.angle_gamma   90.00
#
_symmetry.space_group_name_H-M   'P 1'
#
loop_
_entity.id
_entity.type
_entity.pdbx_description
1 polymer ?
#
loop_
_entity_poly.entity_id
_entity_poly.type
_entity_poly.pdbx_seq_one_letter_code
_entity_poly.pdbx_strand_id
1 'polypeptide(L)'
;MPVQRRPHRAARTTGTALLAATALAATLVTTLTTGPAAGAAAAPRAGHAGAAAPAAFTHPGVLVSRGQLDFVREKVNSGAEPWKSAYDRMKASKYAALDRTPKPRAVVECGSYSDPDYGCTDEREDALAAYTDALIWYVSRDERYAKKAIALMDAWSGTIEDHTNSNAPLQTGWAGSSWPRAAEIIRYTYDGWAQDKADRFKTMLRDVYLPTVLKGSHSNGNWELSMMEAAVGISVFLDDKASYDKAMAKFRARVPAYVYLTKDGDLPKTVPGSGLDTRDKVIKYWQGQSTFVNGLTQETCRDFTHTGYGISAISHIAETSRIQGQDLYGTDVGERLRYALGFQARYELGEAPPNWLCGGSVKRGLGPVTEVGFNALHGRLGQAMTNTQKLTERNRPAGSNNLFVAWETLTHAENPR
;
A
#
# COMPACT_ATOMS: atom_id res chain seq x y z
N MET A 1 36.44 -4.82 -52.35
CA MET A 1 37.37 -4.85 -53.51
C MET A 1 38.11 -3.51 -53.55
N PRO A 2 39.44 -3.45 -53.72
CA PRO A 2 40.51 -4.46 -53.52
C PRO A 2 41.34 -4.16 -52.23
N VAL A 3 41.89 -5.09 -51.42
CA VAL A 3 42.87 -6.19 -51.65
C VAL A 3 44.26 -5.58 -51.92
N GLN A 4 45.40 -5.83 -51.25
CA GLN A 4 46.01 -6.93 -50.45
C GLN A 4 47.38 -6.37 -49.91
N ARG A 5 48.10 -6.86 -48.88
CA ARG A 5 48.81 -8.16 -48.76
C ARG A 5 49.66 -8.14 -47.45
N ARG A 6 49.75 -9.27 -46.73
CA ARG A 6 50.84 -9.60 -45.76
C ARG A 6 51.90 -10.47 -46.48
N PRO A 7 53.11 -10.62 -45.92
CA PRO A 7 53.57 -11.97 -45.52
C PRO A 7 54.44 -12.02 -44.22
N HIS A 8 54.26 -13.05 -43.37
CA HIS A 8 55.19 -14.17 -43.01
C HIS A 8 56.10 -13.93 -41.77
N ARG A 9 55.94 -14.71 -40.68
CA ARG A 9 56.68 -15.95 -40.27
C ARG A 9 58.20 -15.69 -40.04
N ALA A 10 58.93 -16.19 -39.03
CA ALA A 10 58.73 -17.17 -37.97
C ALA A 10 59.97 -17.20 -37.03
N ALA A 11 59.88 -18.04 -35.98
CA ALA A 11 60.94 -18.86 -35.36
C ALA A 11 61.86 -18.19 -34.29
N ARG A 12 61.78 -18.58 -32.99
CA ARG A 12 62.26 -19.81 -32.29
C ARG A 12 63.67 -19.62 -31.70
N THR A 13 63.76 -19.63 -30.34
CA THR A 13 64.51 -20.59 -29.48
C THR A 13 66.04 -20.52 -29.63
N THR A 14 66.85 -20.32 -28.59
CA THR A 14 67.26 -21.21 -27.47
C THR A 14 68.34 -20.41 -26.71
N GLY A 15 68.80 -20.64 -25.48
CA GLY A 15 68.70 -21.66 -24.44
C GLY A 15 69.60 -21.16 -23.26
N THR A 16 69.22 -21.39 -22.00
CA THR A 16 69.84 -22.37 -21.07
C THR A 16 71.38 -22.34 -21.02
N ALA A 17 72.03 -22.20 -19.87
CA ALA A 17 72.12 -23.22 -18.81
C ALA A 17 72.85 -22.61 -17.57
N LEU A 18 72.33 -22.77 -16.33
CA LEU A 18 72.54 -23.89 -15.36
C LEU A 18 73.87 -23.72 -14.59
N LEU A 19 73.92 -23.63 -13.26
CA LEU A 19 73.88 -24.68 -12.20
C LEU A 19 74.32 -23.98 -10.89
N ALA A 20 74.08 -24.38 -9.63
CA ALA A 20 73.49 -25.51 -8.88
C ALA A 20 73.23 -24.93 -7.44
N ALA A 21 72.46 -25.48 -6.51
CA ALA A 21 72.57 -26.81 -5.91
C ALA A 21 71.37 -27.15 -4.99
N THR A 22 71.17 -28.45 -4.83
CA THR A 22 70.34 -29.26 -3.90
C THR A 22 70.67 -29.00 -2.41
N ALA A 23 69.88 -29.33 -1.37
CA ALA A 23 68.58 -29.97 -1.13
C ALA A 23 68.22 -29.76 0.37
N LEU A 24 66.94 -29.80 0.76
CA LEU A 24 66.46 -30.57 1.93
C LEU A 24 64.91 -30.58 1.93
N ALA A 25 64.33 -31.79 1.96
CA ALA A 25 62.90 -32.02 2.09
C ALA A 25 62.51 -32.07 3.57
N ALA A 26 61.45 -31.35 3.94
CA ALA A 26 60.75 -31.53 5.19
C ALA A 26 59.29 -31.91 4.88
N THR A 27 58.94 -33.15 5.17
CA THR A 27 57.57 -33.68 5.18
C THR A 27 56.82 -33.10 6.37
N LEU A 28 55.74 -32.35 6.13
CA LEU A 28 54.71 -32.09 7.13
C LEU A 28 53.43 -32.80 6.71
N VAL A 29 53.09 -33.86 7.44
CA VAL A 29 51.78 -34.50 7.40
C VAL A 29 50.83 -33.62 8.20
N THR A 30 49.89 -32.96 7.53
CA THR A 30 48.70 -32.40 8.19
C THR A 30 47.49 -33.25 7.81
N THR A 31 47.02 -34.00 8.79
CA THR A 31 45.74 -34.71 8.79
C THR A 31 44.59 -33.75 8.50
N LEU A 32 43.90 -33.93 7.38
CA LEU A 32 42.57 -33.34 7.14
C LEU A 32 41.56 -34.08 8.01
N THR A 33 41.27 -33.54 9.19
CA THR A 33 40.07 -33.93 9.94
C THR A 33 38.87 -33.30 9.25
N THR A 34 38.10 -34.12 8.53
CA THR A 34 36.75 -33.78 8.08
C THR A 34 35.85 -33.57 9.29
N GLY A 35 35.69 -32.31 9.70
CA GLY A 35 34.66 -31.93 10.66
C GLY A 35 33.27 -32.11 10.04
N PRO A 36 32.25 -32.55 10.78
CA PRO A 36 30.91 -32.65 10.24
C PRO A 36 30.43 -31.25 9.85
N ALA A 37 29.93 -31.13 8.62
CA ALA A 37 29.22 -29.94 8.18
C ALA A 37 28.03 -29.72 9.12
N ALA A 38 28.17 -28.76 10.03
CA ALA A 38 27.06 -28.26 10.82
C ALA A 38 26.10 -27.61 9.83
N GLY A 39 25.09 -28.36 9.40
CA GLY A 39 23.96 -27.81 8.68
C GLY A 39 23.43 -26.63 9.49
N ALA A 40 23.38 -25.46 8.86
CA ALA A 40 22.67 -24.32 9.41
C ALA A 40 21.21 -24.75 9.55
N ALA A 41 20.86 -25.23 10.74
CA ALA A 41 19.49 -25.50 11.11
C ALA A 41 18.75 -24.17 10.93
N ALA A 42 17.82 -24.13 9.99
CA ALA A 42 16.89 -23.02 9.86
C ALA A 42 16.27 -22.82 11.25
N ALA A 43 16.54 -21.66 11.86
CA ALA A 43 15.90 -21.29 13.09
C ALA A 43 14.38 -21.46 12.91
N PRO A 44 13.68 -22.08 13.86
CA PRO A 44 12.24 -22.21 13.75
C PRO A 44 11.68 -20.79 13.61
N ARG A 45 10.90 -20.55 12.54
CA ARG A 45 10.09 -19.34 12.43
C ARG A 45 9.18 -19.33 13.64
N ALA A 46 9.56 -18.57 14.66
CA ALA A 46 8.70 -18.29 15.78
C ALA A 46 7.39 -17.74 15.21
N GLY A 47 6.28 -18.39 15.57
CA GLY A 47 4.95 -17.90 15.26
C GLY A 47 4.86 -16.45 15.72
N HIS A 48 4.60 -15.55 14.79
CA HIS A 48 4.63 -14.11 15.06
C HIS A 48 3.43 -13.76 15.94
N ALA A 49 3.64 -13.74 17.25
CA ALA A 49 2.87 -12.88 18.14
C ALA A 49 2.88 -11.48 17.51
N GLY A 50 1.69 -10.89 17.32
CA GLY A 50 1.50 -9.69 16.49
C GLY A 50 2.57 -8.65 16.76
N ALA A 51 3.38 -8.34 15.74
CA ALA A 51 4.51 -7.43 15.90
C ALA A 51 3.99 -6.08 16.39
N ALA A 52 4.52 -5.65 17.55
CA ALA A 52 4.28 -4.36 18.17
C ALA A 52 4.89 -3.23 17.33
N ALA A 53 4.43 -2.00 17.54
CA ALA A 53 4.91 -0.80 16.86
C ALA A 53 6.45 -0.70 16.93
N PRO A 54 7.10 -0.13 15.91
CA PRO A 54 8.55 0.03 15.92
C PRO A 54 9.03 0.94 17.06
N ALA A 55 10.30 0.84 17.41
CA ALA A 55 10.90 1.68 18.45
C ALA A 55 10.83 3.18 18.13
N ALA A 56 10.86 3.54 16.85
CA ALA A 56 10.57 4.86 16.32
C ALA A 56 9.89 4.70 14.95
N PHE A 57 8.99 5.61 14.59
CA PHE A 57 8.38 5.61 13.27
C PHE A 57 9.32 6.26 12.23
N THR A 58 9.28 5.73 11.01
CA THR A 58 9.97 6.26 9.83
C THR A 58 9.11 7.32 9.17
N HIS A 59 9.72 8.46 8.83
CA HIS A 59 9.04 9.63 8.27
C HIS A 59 9.78 10.27 7.06
N PRO A 60 9.07 10.66 5.99
CA PRO A 60 7.71 10.25 5.65
C PRO A 60 7.59 8.72 5.57
N GLY A 61 6.46 8.17 6.03
CA GLY A 61 6.24 6.73 6.01
C GLY A 61 4.80 6.27 6.11
N VAL A 62 3.84 7.11 5.73
CA VAL A 62 2.45 6.70 5.49
C VAL A 62 2.22 6.55 3.99
N LEU A 63 2.00 5.30 3.56
CA LEU A 63 1.91 4.83 2.17
C LEU A 63 3.17 5.04 1.30
N VAL A 64 3.84 6.19 1.39
CA VAL A 64 5.05 6.51 0.63
C VAL A 64 6.19 6.96 1.55
N SER A 65 7.37 6.40 1.33
CA SER A 65 8.60 6.79 2.03
C SER A 65 9.38 7.87 1.27
N ARG A 66 10.36 8.50 1.95
CA ARG A 66 11.30 9.43 1.28
C ARG A 66 11.98 8.79 0.06
N GLY A 67 12.50 7.57 0.21
CA GLY A 67 13.19 6.88 -0.88
C GLY A 67 12.29 6.62 -2.08
N GLN A 68 11.02 6.29 -1.83
CA GLN A 68 10.02 6.14 -2.90
C GLN A 68 9.74 7.48 -3.59
N LEU A 69 9.58 8.57 -2.83
CA LEU A 69 9.37 9.90 -3.37
C LEU A 69 10.56 10.39 -4.20
N ASP A 70 11.80 10.12 -3.77
CA ASP A 70 13.01 10.44 -4.51
C ASP A 70 13.08 9.70 -5.85
N PHE A 71 12.77 8.41 -5.84
CA PHE A 71 12.68 7.60 -7.07
C PHE A 71 11.65 8.18 -8.06
N VAL A 72 10.45 8.51 -7.57
CA VAL A 72 9.40 9.08 -8.40
C VAL A 72 9.83 10.42 -8.99
N ARG A 73 10.43 11.30 -8.17
CA ARG A 73 10.95 12.58 -8.63
C ARG A 73 11.99 12.42 -9.73
N GLU A 74 12.92 11.49 -9.57
CA GLU A 74 13.93 11.18 -10.60
C GLU A 74 13.25 10.74 -11.90
N LYS A 75 12.33 9.78 -11.85
CA LYS A 75 11.61 9.26 -13.02
C LYS A 75 10.80 10.34 -13.74
N VAL A 76 10.10 11.21 -13.01
CA VAL A 76 9.35 12.31 -13.61
C VAL A 76 10.29 13.31 -14.27
N ASN A 77 11.36 13.71 -13.60
CA ASN A 77 12.31 14.71 -14.13
C ASN A 77 13.10 14.19 -15.34
N SER A 78 13.31 12.88 -15.44
CA SER A 78 13.92 12.25 -16.62
C SER A 78 12.91 11.95 -17.74
N GLY A 79 11.63 12.26 -17.56
CA GLY A 79 10.58 11.95 -18.54
C GLY A 79 10.30 10.45 -18.71
N ALA A 80 10.60 9.62 -17.71
CA ALA A 80 10.39 8.18 -17.79
C ALA A 80 8.91 7.81 -17.65
N GLU A 81 8.45 6.87 -18.47
CA GLU A 81 7.10 6.31 -18.39
C GLU A 81 7.06 5.05 -17.52
N PRO A 82 5.97 4.80 -16.76
CA PRO A 82 4.69 5.51 -16.78
C PRO A 82 4.61 6.77 -15.87
N TRP A 83 5.68 7.10 -15.14
CA TRP A 83 5.67 8.14 -14.12
C TRP A 83 5.38 9.53 -14.68
N LYS A 84 5.97 9.88 -15.83
CA LYS A 84 5.77 11.19 -16.45
C LYS A 84 4.30 11.42 -16.82
N SER A 85 3.68 10.47 -17.53
CA SER A 85 2.25 10.56 -17.86
C SER A 85 1.35 10.55 -16.62
N ALA A 86 1.71 9.79 -15.58
CA ALA A 86 0.98 9.78 -14.31
C ALA A 86 1.05 11.14 -13.58
N TYR A 87 2.23 11.75 -13.55
CA TYR A 87 2.45 13.06 -12.95
C TYR A 87 1.70 14.16 -13.71
N ASP A 88 1.76 14.17 -15.04
CA ASP A 88 1.04 15.15 -15.86
C ASP A 88 -0.47 15.05 -15.66
N ARG A 89 -1.01 13.82 -15.62
CA ARG A 89 -2.44 13.57 -15.34
C ARG A 89 -2.83 14.05 -13.94
N MET A 90 -1.99 13.81 -12.94
CA MET A 90 -2.20 14.29 -11.58
C MET A 90 -2.22 15.83 -11.54
N LYS A 91 -1.23 16.48 -12.14
CA LYS A 91 -1.09 17.94 -12.17
C LYS A 91 -2.22 18.63 -12.94
N ALA A 92 -2.81 17.96 -13.93
CA ALA A 92 -3.98 18.45 -14.68
C ALA A 92 -5.32 18.20 -13.97
N SER A 93 -5.33 17.48 -12.84
CA SER A 93 -6.57 17.15 -12.14
C SER A 93 -7.12 18.34 -11.33
N LYS A 94 -8.43 18.31 -11.04
CA LYS A 94 -9.09 19.29 -10.15
C LYS A 94 -8.48 19.34 -8.73
N TYR A 95 -7.75 18.31 -8.33
CA TYR A 95 -7.10 18.22 -7.03
C TYR A 95 -5.79 19.01 -6.96
N ALA A 96 -5.20 19.36 -8.11
CA ALA A 96 -3.96 20.16 -8.20
C ALA A 96 -4.23 21.66 -8.44
N ALA A 97 -5.49 22.09 -8.32
CA ALA A 97 -5.92 23.45 -8.62
C ALA A 97 -5.49 24.41 -7.50
N LEU A 98 -4.49 25.27 -7.76
CA LEU A 98 -3.98 26.24 -6.78
C LEU A 98 -5.00 27.32 -6.38
N ASP A 99 -6.10 27.48 -7.13
CA ASP A 99 -7.23 28.34 -6.82
C ASP A 99 -8.36 27.62 -6.07
N ARG A 100 -8.22 26.31 -5.77
CA ARG A 100 -9.18 25.56 -4.95
C ARG A 100 -9.37 26.25 -3.59
N THR A 101 -10.62 26.54 -3.28
CA THR A 101 -11.05 27.07 -1.97
C THR A 101 -11.45 25.91 -1.05
N PRO A 102 -10.85 25.76 0.13
CA PRO A 102 -11.25 24.75 1.10
C PRO A 102 -12.66 25.03 1.61
N LYS A 103 -13.40 23.97 1.94
CA LYS A 103 -14.79 24.08 2.42
C LYS A 103 -15.00 23.32 3.74
N PRO A 104 -14.28 23.68 4.80
CA PRO A 104 -14.40 23.00 6.07
C PRO A 104 -15.77 23.21 6.71
N ARG A 105 -16.21 22.23 7.49
CA ARG A 105 -17.42 22.30 8.32
C ARG A 105 -17.09 21.85 9.72
N ALA A 106 -17.75 22.45 10.72
CA ALA A 106 -17.63 22.02 12.10
C ALA A 106 -18.14 20.59 12.30
N VAL A 107 -19.29 20.28 11.72
CA VAL A 107 -19.83 18.92 11.67
C VAL A 107 -19.93 18.48 10.21
N VAL A 108 -19.26 17.38 9.89
CA VAL A 108 -19.44 16.67 8.62
C VAL A 108 -20.53 15.62 8.83
N GLU A 109 -21.71 15.85 8.25
CA GLU A 109 -22.85 14.93 8.38
C GLU A 109 -23.04 14.14 7.09
N CYS A 110 -22.93 12.81 7.20
CA CYS A 110 -23.00 11.90 6.07
C CYS A 110 -24.07 10.83 6.27
N GLY A 111 -25.19 11.00 5.58
CA GLY A 111 -26.24 10.00 5.54
C GLY A 111 -25.88 8.77 4.72
N SER A 112 -26.85 7.87 4.53
CA SER A 112 -26.66 6.64 3.77
C SER A 112 -26.25 6.97 2.33
N TYR A 113 -25.19 6.35 1.82
CA TYR A 113 -24.60 6.70 0.51
C TYR A 113 -24.18 8.18 0.39
N SER A 114 -23.91 8.85 1.52
CA SER A 114 -23.69 10.31 1.60
C SER A 114 -24.92 11.13 1.19
N ASP A 115 -26.12 10.66 1.54
CA ASP A 115 -27.37 11.44 1.40
C ASP A 115 -28.07 11.56 2.77
N PRO A 116 -28.05 12.74 3.41
CA PRO A 116 -27.49 14.01 2.91
C PRO A 116 -25.95 14.02 2.85
N ASP A 117 -25.41 14.86 1.97
CA ASP A 117 -23.98 15.21 1.90
C ASP A 117 -23.78 16.63 2.47
N TYR A 118 -23.54 16.72 3.77
CA TYR A 118 -23.15 17.97 4.41
C TYR A 118 -21.66 17.93 4.76
N GLY A 119 -20.83 18.05 3.72
CA GLY A 119 -19.37 18.19 3.84
C GLY A 119 -18.59 16.91 3.58
N CYS A 120 -19.24 15.78 3.29
CA CYS A 120 -18.59 14.49 3.05
C CYS A 120 -17.71 14.56 1.80
N THR A 121 -18.27 15.05 0.69
CA THR A 121 -17.50 15.21 -0.54
C THR A 121 -16.47 16.32 -0.42
N ASP A 122 -16.81 17.43 0.22
CA ASP A 122 -15.91 18.57 0.40
C ASP A 122 -14.64 18.16 1.19
N GLU A 123 -14.82 17.49 2.34
CA GLU A 123 -13.74 16.99 3.18
C GLU A 123 -12.82 16.03 2.44
N ARG A 124 -13.41 15.00 1.83
CA ARG A 124 -12.67 13.92 1.19
C ARG A 124 -11.87 14.42 0.00
N GLU A 125 -12.46 15.33 -0.77
CA GLU A 125 -11.80 15.93 -1.92
C GLU A 125 -10.73 16.95 -1.52
N ASP A 126 -10.90 17.69 -0.42
CA ASP A 126 -9.86 18.56 0.13
C ASP A 126 -8.69 17.75 0.70
N ALA A 127 -8.94 16.60 1.33
CA ALA A 127 -7.91 15.68 1.80
C ALA A 127 -7.09 15.10 0.63
N LEU A 128 -7.77 14.71 -0.46
CA LEU A 128 -7.13 14.27 -1.69
C LEU A 128 -6.36 15.40 -2.39
N ALA A 129 -6.89 16.63 -2.40
CA ALA A 129 -6.18 17.80 -2.92
C ALA A 129 -4.90 18.07 -2.12
N ALA A 130 -4.94 18.03 -0.79
CA ALA A 130 -3.75 18.20 0.04
C ALA A 130 -2.68 17.15 -0.25
N TYR A 131 -3.07 15.87 -0.42
CA TYR A 131 -2.11 14.82 -0.80
C TYR A 131 -1.55 15.01 -2.21
N THR A 132 -2.41 15.42 -3.17
CA THR A 132 -2.02 15.74 -4.54
C THR A 132 -1.01 16.86 -4.59
N ASP A 133 -1.29 17.98 -3.91
CA ASP A 133 -0.40 19.13 -3.83
C ASP A 133 0.91 18.80 -3.11
N ALA A 134 0.89 17.96 -2.07
CA ALA A 134 2.10 17.50 -1.39
C ALA A 134 3.01 16.66 -2.31
N LEU A 135 2.44 15.78 -3.14
CA LEU A 135 3.20 15.03 -4.15
C LEU A 135 3.77 15.95 -5.23
N ILE A 136 2.98 16.92 -5.72
CA ILE A 136 3.45 17.89 -6.73
C ILE A 136 4.59 18.73 -6.17
N TRP A 137 4.45 19.22 -4.93
CA TRP A 137 5.53 19.90 -4.21
C TRP A 137 6.80 19.06 -4.21
N TYR A 138 6.71 17.80 -3.80
CA TYR A 138 7.91 16.98 -3.65
C TYR A 138 8.64 16.81 -5.00
N VAL A 139 7.89 16.52 -6.06
CA VAL A 139 8.46 16.28 -7.39
C VAL A 139 9.02 17.57 -8.00
N SER A 140 8.21 18.63 -8.05
CA SER A 140 8.54 19.88 -8.75
C SER A 140 9.41 20.85 -7.95
N ARG A 141 9.36 20.78 -6.62
CA ARG A 141 9.88 21.79 -5.68
C ARG A 141 9.27 23.19 -5.86
N ASP A 142 8.08 23.29 -6.46
CA ASP A 142 7.31 24.53 -6.52
C ASP A 142 6.54 24.73 -5.21
N GLU A 143 7.03 25.63 -4.36
CA GLU A 143 6.49 25.89 -3.02
C GLU A 143 5.01 26.28 -3.00
N ARG A 144 4.45 26.76 -4.12
CA ARG A 144 3.01 27.09 -4.19
C ARG A 144 2.15 25.89 -3.84
N TYR A 145 2.58 24.70 -4.24
CA TYR A 145 1.88 23.45 -3.94
C TYR A 145 2.04 23.04 -2.47
N ALA A 146 3.22 23.22 -1.86
CA ALA A 146 3.39 22.98 -0.42
C ALA A 146 2.48 23.90 0.41
N LYS A 147 2.45 25.19 0.04
CA LYS A 147 1.60 26.21 0.69
C LYS A 147 0.12 25.89 0.51
N LYS A 148 -0.30 25.39 -0.65
CA LYS A 148 -1.69 24.97 -0.87
C LYS A 148 -2.06 23.75 -0.03
N ALA A 149 -1.21 22.71 0.01
CA ALA A 149 -1.43 21.55 0.87
C ALA A 149 -1.59 21.97 2.35
N ILE A 150 -0.70 22.85 2.84
CA ILE A 150 -0.80 23.42 4.19
C ILE A 150 -2.11 24.20 4.36
N ALA A 151 -2.50 25.04 3.40
CA ALA A 151 -3.73 25.84 3.50
C ALA A 151 -4.99 24.96 3.62
N LEU A 152 -5.06 23.84 2.89
CA LEU A 152 -6.16 22.87 3.00
C LEU A 152 -6.16 22.21 4.39
N MET A 153 -5.01 21.70 4.84
CA MET A 153 -4.87 21.08 6.17
C MET A 153 -5.18 22.07 7.32
N ASP A 154 -4.72 23.31 7.19
CA ASP A 154 -4.91 24.40 8.15
C ASP A 154 -6.40 24.78 8.25
N ALA A 155 -7.09 24.90 7.11
CA ALA A 155 -8.52 25.21 7.07
C ALA A 155 -9.38 24.16 7.78
N TRP A 156 -9.15 22.87 7.51
CA TRP A 156 -9.90 21.80 8.16
C TRP A 156 -9.58 21.67 9.65
N SER A 157 -8.29 21.69 10.02
CA SER A 157 -7.89 21.62 11.44
C SER A 157 -8.30 22.81 12.29
N GLY A 158 -8.66 23.95 11.68
CA GLY A 158 -9.20 25.10 12.38
C GLY A 158 -10.72 25.10 12.50
N THR A 159 -11.42 24.06 12.04
CA THR A 159 -12.88 24.10 11.92
C THR A 159 -13.58 22.80 12.27
N ILE A 160 -13.11 21.63 11.80
CA ILE A 160 -13.84 20.38 12.03
C ILE A 160 -13.78 19.94 13.50
N GLU A 161 -14.93 19.50 14.00
CA GLU A 161 -15.15 19.07 15.38
C GLU A 161 -15.73 17.65 15.44
N ASP A 162 -16.55 17.24 14.46
CA ASP A 162 -17.22 15.92 14.49
C ASP A 162 -17.63 15.38 13.10
N HIS A 163 -17.83 14.06 13.05
CA HIS A 163 -18.46 13.33 11.94
C HIS A 163 -19.73 12.65 12.43
N THR A 164 -20.88 12.92 11.79
CA THR A 164 -22.18 12.40 12.24
C THR A 164 -22.96 11.65 11.15
N ASN A 165 -24.03 10.98 11.58
CA ASN A 165 -24.94 10.17 10.76
C ASN A 165 -24.32 8.82 10.32
N SER A 166 -25.10 7.99 9.64
CA SER A 166 -24.83 6.56 9.44
C SER A 166 -23.53 6.23 8.69
N ASN A 167 -23.06 7.13 7.82
CA ASN A 167 -21.85 6.93 7.03
C ASN A 167 -20.60 7.58 7.66
N ALA A 168 -20.74 8.27 8.79
CA ALA A 168 -19.62 8.94 9.47
C ALA A 168 -18.38 8.03 9.64
N PRO A 169 -18.46 6.80 10.17
CA PRO A 169 -17.25 5.99 10.41
C PRO A 169 -16.44 5.73 9.13
N LEU A 170 -17.13 5.47 8.01
CA LEU A 170 -16.48 5.21 6.73
C LEU A 170 -15.94 6.50 6.10
N GLN A 171 -16.73 7.58 6.15
CA GLN A 171 -16.29 8.89 5.68
C GLN A 171 -15.01 9.35 6.41
N THR A 172 -14.99 9.25 7.75
CA THR A 172 -13.80 9.57 8.56
C THR A 172 -12.62 8.69 8.17
N GLY A 173 -12.86 7.40 7.85
CA GLY A 173 -11.85 6.49 7.32
C GLY A 173 -11.27 6.93 5.96
N TRP A 174 -12.11 7.37 5.04
CA TRP A 174 -11.65 7.82 3.72
C TRP A 174 -10.83 9.11 3.78
N ALA A 175 -11.35 10.14 4.44
CA ALA A 175 -10.62 11.41 4.61
C ALA A 175 -9.35 11.21 5.46
N GLY A 176 -9.48 10.48 6.58
CA GLY A 176 -8.40 10.16 7.51
C GLY A 176 -7.30 9.26 6.94
N SER A 177 -7.52 8.61 5.80
CA SER A 177 -6.47 7.90 5.06
C SER A 177 -5.59 8.84 4.22
N SER A 178 -6.15 9.95 3.74
CA SER A 178 -5.44 10.90 2.85
C SER A 178 -4.70 11.99 3.63
N TRP A 179 -5.31 12.49 4.71
CA TRP A 179 -4.72 13.52 5.58
C TRP A 179 -3.30 13.22 6.08
N PRO A 180 -3.03 12.08 6.73
CA PRO A 180 -1.69 11.79 7.23
C PRO A 180 -0.67 11.63 6.09
N ARG A 181 -1.07 11.15 4.90
CA ARG A 181 -0.13 11.05 3.75
C ARG A 181 0.35 12.42 3.31
N ALA A 182 -0.57 13.39 3.20
CA ALA A 182 -0.23 14.77 2.87
C ALA A 182 0.68 15.39 3.94
N ALA A 183 0.29 15.23 5.21
CA ALA A 183 0.98 15.79 6.35
C ALA A 183 2.40 15.22 6.51
N GLU A 184 2.59 13.92 6.31
CA GLU A 184 3.91 13.26 6.33
C GLU A 184 4.85 13.86 5.28
N ILE A 185 4.38 13.99 4.03
CA ILE A 185 5.20 14.57 2.96
C ILE A 185 5.57 16.01 3.30
N ILE A 186 4.61 16.85 3.68
CA ILE A 186 4.90 18.26 3.97
C ILE A 186 5.80 18.39 5.19
N ARG A 187 5.42 17.81 6.34
CA ARG A 187 6.10 18.01 7.62
C ARG A 187 7.58 17.66 7.57
N TYR A 188 7.91 16.59 6.85
CA TYR A 188 9.27 16.07 6.84
C TYR A 188 10.06 16.50 5.60
N THR A 189 9.47 17.22 4.65
CA THR A 189 10.16 17.59 3.39
C THR A 189 10.06 19.07 3.04
N TYR A 190 9.36 19.87 3.84
CA TYR A 190 9.20 21.31 3.67
C TYR A 190 9.27 22.04 5.01
N ASP A 191 10.18 23.02 5.11
CA ASP A 191 10.42 23.75 6.36
C ASP A 191 9.38 24.84 6.63
N GLY A 192 8.54 25.20 5.66
CA GLY A 192 7.58 26.30 5.77
C GLY A 192 6.28 25.99 6.50
N TRP A 193 6.11 24.80 7.08
CA TRP A 193 4.93 24.49 7.90
C TRP A 193 5.15 24.91 9.35
N ALA A 194 4.54 26.03 9.74
CA ALA A 194 4.61 26.57 11.09
C ALA A 194 4.20 25.51 12.15
N GLN A 195 4.99 25.44 13.23
CA GLN A 195 4.88 24.40 14.24
C GLN A 195 3.51 24.37 14.92
N ASP A 196 2.98 25.53 15.28
CA ASP A 196 1.66 25.71 15.90
C ASP A 196 0.52 25.19 15.00
N LYS A 197 0.60 25.43 13.69
CA LYS A 197 -0.35 24.91 12.71
C LYS A 197 -0.24 23.39 12.54
N ALA A 198 0.97 22.86 12.53
CA ALA A 198 1.21 21.42 12.49
C ALA A 198 0.67 20.73 13.76
N ASP A 199 0.87 21.34 14.93
CA ASP A 199 0.36 20.82 16.19
C ASP A 199 -1.17 20.87 16.25
N ARG A 200 -1.81 21.94 15.76
CA ARG A 200 -3.28 21.97 15.62
C ARG A 200 -3.80 20.86 14.72
N PHE A 201 -3.13 20.61 13.59
CA PHE A 201 -3.49 19.51 12.70
C PHE A 201 -3.32 18.14 13.38
N LYS A 202 -2.25 17.94 14.15
CA LYS A 202 -2.08 16.73 14.98
C LYS A 202 -3.21 16.57 16.00
N THR A 203 -3.65 17.65 16.64
CA THR A 203 -4.79 17.65 17.57
C THR A 203 -6.08 17.24 16.86
N MET A 204 -6.39 17.83 15.68
CA MET A 204 -7.54 17.43 14.87
C MET A 204 -7.56 15.93 14.59
N LEU A 205 -6.44 15.37 14.10
CA LEU A 205 -6.37 13.93 13.82
C LEU A 205 -6.56 13.07 15.06
N ARG A 206 -6.03 13.49 16.21
CA ARG A 206 -6.10 12.75 17.48
C ARG A 206 -7.47 12.79 18.12
N ASP A 207 -8.14 13.93 18.08
CA ASP A 207 -9.34 14.17 18.87
C ASP A 207 -10.61 13.94 18.05
N VAL A 208 -10.58 14.21 16.74
CA VAL A 208 -11.75 14.09 15.85
C VAL A 208 -11.73 12.78 15.06
N TYR A 209 -10.59 12.43 14.44
CA TYR A 209 -10.55 11.28 13.52
C TYR A 209 -10.27 9.97 14.25
N LEU A 210 -9.18 9.92 15.02
CA LEU A 210 -8.64 8.68 15.59
C LEU A 210 -9.64 7.91 16.48
N PRO A 211 -10.44 8.54 17.37
CA PRO A 211 -11.41 7.83 18.20
C PRO A 211 -12.51 7.16 17.39
N THR A 212 -12.95 7.80 16.30
CA THR A 212 -13.95 7.28 15.37
C THR A 212 -13.42 6.09 14.59
N VAL A 213 -12.24 6.21 13.99
CA VAL A 213 -11.69 5.12 13.15
C VAL A 213 -11.18 3.93 13.97
N LEU A 214 -10.57 4.13 15.13
CA LEU A 214 -10.09 3.04 15.99
C LEU A 214 -11.21 2.17 16.55
N LYS A 215 -12.44 2.71 16.66
CA LYS A 215 -13.61 1.93 17.08
C LYS A 215 -13.79 0.69 16.18
N GLY A 216 -13.53 0.84 14.89
CA GLY A 216 -13.79 -0.18 13.87
C GLY A 216 -15.27 -0.23 13.48
N SER A 217 -15.64 -1.21 12.66
CA SER A 217 -17.01 -1.33 12.13
C SER A 217 -17.50 -2.76 12.08
N HIS A 218 -18.77 -2.93 12.42
CA HIS A 218 -19.52 -4.17 12.24
C HIS A 218 -20.38 -4.15 10.98
N SER A 219 -20.43 -3.04 10.24
CA SER A 219 -21.27 -2.90 9.04
C SER A 219 -20.80 -3.81 7.91
N ASN A 220 -19.52 -3.70 7.53
CA ASN A 220 -18.97 -4.48 6.43
C ASN A 220 -17.44 -4.59 6.51
N GLY A 221 -16.85 -5.57 5.81
CA GLY A 221 -15.41 -5.80 5.88
C GLY A 221 -14.57 -4.67 5.31
N ASN A 222 -14.99 -4.07 4.18
CA ASN A 222 -14.26 -2.95 3.59
C ASN A 222 -14.26 -1.69 4.47
N TRP A 223 -15.32 -1.50 5.28
CA TRP A 223 -15.44 -0.35 6.17
C TRP A 223 -14.36 -0.40 7.25
N GLU A 224 -14.29 -1.51 7.99
CA GLU A 224 -13.29 -1.64 9.06
C GLU A 224 -11.87 -1.60 8.50
N LEU A 225 -11.61 -2.18 7.34
CA LEU A 225 -10.29 -2.08 6.69
C LEU A 225 -9.92 -0.63 6.36
N SER A 226 -10.83 0.15 5.75
CA SER A 226 -10.60 1.57 5.44
C SER A 226 -10.40 2.41 6.70
N MET A 227 -11.14 2.12 7.77
CA MET A 227 -10.97 2.76 9.07
C MET A 227 -9.60 2.42 9.69
N MET A 228 -9.18 1.15 9.64
CA MET A 228 -7.87 0.75 10.15
C MET A 228 -6.73 1.36 9.33
N GLU A 229 -6.93 1.59 8.04
CA GLU A 229 -5.94 2.27 7.21
C GLU A 229 -5.72 3.71 7.69
N ALA A 230 -6.79 4.47 7.89
CA ALA A 230 -6.73 5.79 8.49
C ALA A 230 -6.07 5.76 9.87
N ALA A 231 -6.50 4.83 10.74
CA ALA A 231 -5.97 4.72 12.10
C ALA A 231 -4.46 4.44 12.12
N VAL A 232 -3.98 3.54 11.26
CA VAL A 232 -2.54 3.24 11.12
C VAL A 232 -1.78 4.46 10.62
N GLY A 233 -2.25 5.12 9.55
CA GLY A 233 -1.59 6.30 9.00
C GLY A 233 -1.55 7.48 9.98
N ILE A 234 -2.65 7.76 10.66
CA ILE A 234 -2.74 8.76 11.71
C ILE A 234 -1.76 8.42 12.85
N SER A 235 -1.76 7.17 13.33
CA SER A 235 -0.88 6.74 14.42
C SER A 235 0.60 6.93 14.10
N VAL A 236 1.03 6.66 12.86
CA VAL A 236 2.39 6.93 12.39
C VAL A 236 2.69 8.43 12.49
N PHE A 237 1.92 9.30 11.83
CA PHE A 237 2.15 10.76 11.84
C PHE A 237 2.14 11.40 13.25
N LEU A 238 1.40 10.77 14.16
CA LEU A 238 1.24 11.17 15.54
C LEU A 238 2.29 10.60 16.50
N ASP A 239 3.18 9.72 16.03
CA ASP A 239 4.09 8.91 16.85
C ASP A 239 3.36 8.08 17.95
N ASP A 240 2.11 7.68 17.71
CA ASP A 240 1.26 6.98 18.68
C ASP A 240 1.31 5.46 18.51
N LYS A 241 2.26 4.83 19.21
CA LYS A 241 2.45 3.38 19.20
C LYS A 241 1.26 2.59 19.73
N ALA A 242 0.57 3.10 20.75
CA ALA A 242 -0.52 2.39 21.38
C ALA A 242 -1.74 2.31 20.45
N SER A 243 -2.04 3.40 19.75
CA SER A 243 -3.08 3.44 18.73
C SER A 243 -2.71 2.60 17.50
N TYR A 244 -1.43 2.64 17.08
CA TYR A 244 -0.92 1.79 16.01
C TYR A 244 -1.13 0.30 16.31
N ASP A 245 -0.75 -0.16 17.50
CA ASP A 245 -0.88 -1.57 17.91
C ASP A 245 -2.34 -2.02 17.93
N LYS A 246 -3.25 -1.19 18.45
CA LYS A 246 -4.69 -1.46 18.44
C LYS A 246 -5.24 -1.57 17.01
N ALA A 247 -4.87 -0.64 16.14
CA ALA A 247 -5.29 -0.64 14.74
C ALA A 247 -4.77 -1.89 14.01
N MET A 248 -3.48 -2.22 14.18
CA MET A 248 -2.87 -3.40 13.58
C MET A 248 -3.47 -4.72 14.08
N ALA A 249 -3.84 -4.81 15.35
CA ALA A 249 -4.52 -5.99 15.89
C ALA A 249 -5.90 -6.20 15.22
N LYS A 250 -6.71 -5.13 15.12
CA LYS A 250 -8.02 -5.17 14.42
C LYS A 250 -7.86 -5.50 12.93
N PHE A 251 -6.91 -4.85 12.26
CA PHE A 251 -6.57 -5.12 10.87
C PHE A 251 -6.22 -6.60 10.64
N ARG A 252 -5.29 -7.15 11.42
CA ARG A 252 -4.86 -8.55 11.30
C ARG A 252 -5.99 -9.54 11.56
N ALA A 253 -6.93 -9.22 12.46
CA ALA A 253 -8.14 -10.03 12.67
C ALA A 253 -9.14 -9.93 11.50
N ARG A 254 -9.26 -8.75 10.87
CA ARG A 254 -10.21 -8.49 9.78
C ARG A 254 -9.78 -9.12 8.47
N VAL A 255 -8.49 -9.09 8.11
CA VAL A 255 -7.98 -9.61 6.83
C VAL A 255 -8.45 -11.06 6.53
N PRO A 256 -8.28 -12.06 7.41
CA PRO A 256 -8.77 -13.42 7.16
C PRO A 256 -10.29 -13.53 7.14
N ALA A 257 -11.01 -12.59 7.78
CA ALA A 257 -12.47 -12.51 7.71
C ALA A 257 -12.99 -11.79 6.46
N TYR A 258 -12.09 -11.19 5.68
CA TYR A 258 -12.43 -10.45 4.46
C TYR A 258 -12.02 -11.18 3.18
N VAL A 259 -10.84 -11.80 3.16
CA VAL A 259 -10.34 -12.58 2.01
C VAL A 259 -10.26 -14.04 2.40
N TYR A 260 -11.01 -14.90 1.71
CA TYR A 260 -11.00 -16.33 1.96
C TYR A 260 -9.78 -17.01 1.32
N LEU A 261 -9.20 -17.96 2.05
CA LEU A 261 -8.31 -18.97 1.50
C LEU A 261 -8.82 -20.36 1.89
N THR A 262 -8.57 -21.37 1.05
CA THR A 262 -9.00 -22.77 1.29
C THR A 262 -8.45 -23.35 2.57
N LYS A 263 -7.29 -22.86 3.04
CA LYS A 263 -6.72 -23.22 4.34
C LYS A 263 -7.55 -22.75 5.54
N ASP A 264 -8.54 -21.88 5.33
CA ASP A 264 -9.46 -21.44 6.38
C ASP A 264 -10.47 -22.52 6.78
N GLY A 265 -10.66 -23.53 5.92
CA GLY A 265 -11.64 -24.60 6.06
C GLY A 265 -12.89 -24.36 5.20
N ASP A 266 -14.00 -25.00 5.57
CA ASP A 266 -15.25 -24.99 4.79
C ASP A 266 -15.95 -23.62 4.71
N LEU A 267 -15.58 -22.70 5.60
CA LEU A 267 -16.13 -21.37 5.72
C LEU A 267 -15.02 -20.33 5.92
N PRO A 268 -15.23 -19.08 5.47
CA PRO A 268 -14.38 -17.96 5.86
C PRO A 268 -14.26 -17.80 7.36
N LYS A 269 -13.10 -17.32 7.80
CA LYS A 269 -12.93 -16.88 9.19
C LYS A 269 -13.88 -15.72 9.48
N THR A 270 -14.18 -15.50 10.75
CA THR A 270 -14.98 -14.38 11.20
C THR A 270 -14.20 -13.59 12.24
N VAL A 271 -14.51 -12.29 12.38
CA VAL A 271 -13.90 -11.48 13.43
C VAL A 271 -14.44 -11.96 14.79
N PRO A 272 -13.59 -12.15 15.81
CA PRO A 272 -14.03 -12.52 17.15
C PRO A 272 -15.12 -11.59 17.67
N GLY A 273 -16.18 -12.16 18.23
CA GLY A 273 -17.33 -11.40 18.74
C GLY A 273 -18.31 -10.88 17.68
N SER A 274 -18.14 -11.22 16.39
CA SER A 274 -19.05 -10.78 15.32
C SER A 274 -20.45 -11.42 15.37
N GLY A 275 -20.65 -12.50 16.13
CA GLY A 275 -21.91 -13.26 16.14
C GLY A 275 -22.19 -14.07 14.87
N LEU A 276 -21.24 -14.12 13.93
CA LEU A 276 -21.27 -14.95 12.73
C LEU A 276 -20.78 -16.38 13.07
N ASP A 277 -21.58 -17.10 13.84
CA ASP A 277 -21.27 -18.40 14.44
C ASP A 277 -21.93 -19.61 13.75
N THR A 278 -22.73 -19.38 12.70
CA THR A 278 -23.35 -20.44 11.89
C THR A 278 -23.05 -20.27 10.39
N ARG A 279 -23.10 -21.38 9.66
CA ARG A 279 -22.94 -21.41 8.19
C ARG A 279 -23.87 -20.41 7.49
N ASP A 280 -25.15 -20.40 7.85
CA ASP A 280 -26.14 -19.52 7.20
C ASP A 280 -25.85 -18.05 7.46
N LYS A 281 -25.42 -17.69 8.66
CA LYS A 281 -25.01 -16.32 8.98
C LYS A 281 -23.79 -15.90 8.17
N VAL A 282 -22.79 -16.78 8.04
CA VAL A 282 -21.59 -16.52 7.25
C VAL A 282 -21.94 -16.38 5.76
N ILE A 283 -22.71 -17.30 5.19
CA ILE A 283 -23.13 -17.24 3.78
C ILE A 283 -23.95 -15.98 3.51
N LYS A 284 -24.88 -15.62 4.39
CA LYS A 284 -25.65 -14.37 4.28
C LYS A 284 -24.74 -13.15 4.30
N TYR A 285 -23.76 -13.11 5.19
CA TYR A 285 -22.79 -12.03 5.28
C TYR A 285 -21.88 -11.94 4.03
N TRP A 286 -21.57 -13.08 3.42
CA TRP A 286 -20.85 -13.21 2.15
C TRP A 286 -21.79 -13.13 0.92
N GLN A 287 -22.90 -12.40 1.04
CA GLN A 287 -23.81 -12.07 -0.05
C GLN A 287 -24.43 -13.29 -0.75
N GLY A 288 -24.71 -14.35 0.03
CA GLY A 288 -25.29 -15.60 -0.47
C GLY A 288 -24.27 -16.54 -1.12
N GLN A 289 -22.99 -16.17 -1.17
CA GLN A 289 -21.95 -17.04 -1.72
C GLN A 289 -21.68 -18.22 -0.78
N SER A 290 -21.80 -19.44 -1.31
CA SER A 290 -21.67 -20.70 -0.53
C SER A 290 -20.51 -21.59 -0.98
N THR A 291 -19.89 -21.27 -2.12
CA THR A 291 -18.68 -21.93 -2.63
C THR A 291 -17.50 -20.99 -2.47
N PHE A 292 -16.50 -21.38 -1.69
CA PHE A 292 -15.37 -20.53 -1.36
C PHE A 292 -14.09 -21.03 -2.04
N VAL A 293 -13.36 -20.13 -2.69
CA VAL A 293 -12.08 -20.41 -3.34
C VAL A 293 -11.08 -19.30 -3.03
N ASN A 294 -9.79 -19.59 -3.12
CA ASN A 294 -8.73 -18.62 -2.83
C ASN A 294 -8.93 -17.29 -3.55
N GLY A 295 -8.93 -16.20 -2.79
CA GLY A 295 -9.01 -14.83 -3.30
C GLY A 295 -10.43 -14.28 -3.42
N LEU A 296 -11.45 -15.09 -3.13
CA LEU A 296 -12.80 -14.59 -2.94
C LEU A 296 -12.81 -13.63 -1.74
N THR A 297 -13.42 -12.46 -1.92
CA THR A 297 -13.60 -11.48 -0.85
C THR A 297 -15.05 -11.48 -0.39
N GLN A 298 -15.26 -11.01 0.83
CA GLN A 298 -16.60 -10.88 1.43
C GLN A 298 -17.55 -10.03 0.58
N GLU A 299 -17.03 -9.19 -0.32
CA GLU A 299 -17.83 -8.26 -1.14
C GLU A 299 -17.86 -8.60 -2.62
N THR A 300 -17.22 -9.70 -3.03
CA THR A 300 -17.14 -10.09 -4.44
C THR A 300 -18.53 -10.15 -5.09
N CYS A 301 -19.51 -10.72 -4.38
CA CYS A 301 -20.88 -10.87 -4.88
C CYS A 301 -21.79 -9.67 -4.61
N ARG A 302 -21.30 -8.64 -3.90
CA ARG A 302 -21.99 -7.34 -3.84
C ARG A 302 -21.64 -6.54 -5.09
N ASP A 303 -20.36 -6.20 -5.22
CA ASP A 303 -19.73 -5.57 -6.39
C ASP A 303 -18.20 -5.43 -6.21
N PHE A 304 -17.52 -5.23 -7.32
CA PHE A 304 -16.06 -5.12 -7.34
C PHE A 304 -15.58 -3.75 -6.84
N THR A 305 -16.41 -2.72 -6.89
CA THR A 305 -16.07 -1.39 -6.35
C THR A 305 -15.78 -1.46 -4.84
N HIS A 306 -16.68 -2.06 -4.05
CA HIS A 306 -16.50 -2.26 -2.61
C HIS A 306 -15.43 -3.31 -2.30
N THR A 307 -15.27 -4.30 -3.18
CA THR A 307 -14.13 -5.23 -3.10
C THR A 307 -12.80 -4.48 -3.23
N GLY A 308 -12.74 -3.53 -4.16
CA GLY A 308 -11.57 -2.70 -4.39
C GLY A 308 -11.16 -1.90 -3.16
N TYR A 309 -12.14 -1.32 -2.43
CA TYR A 309 -11.85 -0.55 -1.21
C TYR A 309 -11.17 -1.37 -0.12
N GLY A 310 -11.62 -2.62 0.10
CA GLY A 310 -10.96 -3.49 1.08
C GLY A 310 -9.57 -3.92 0.62
N ILE A 311 -9.38 -4.22 -0.67
CA ILE A 311 -8.09 -4.60 -1.24
C ILE A 311 -7.08 -3.45 -1.19
N SER A 312 -7.49 -2.22 -1.50
CA SER A 312 -6.61 -1.05 -1.40
C SER A 312 -6.20 -0.81 0.04
N ALA A 313 -7.14 -0.84 1.00
CA ALA A 313 -6.82 -0.66 2.41
C ALA A 313 -5.83 -1.71 2.94
N ILE A 314 -5.98 -2.98 2.55
CA ILE A 314 -5.01 -4.04 2.87
C ILE A 314 -3.63 -3.72 2.26
N SER A 315 -3.61 -3.31 1.00
CA SER A 315 -2.36 -2.96 0.30
C SER A 315 -1.65 -1.78 0.95
N HIS A 316 -2.39 -0.74 1.33
CA HIS A 316 -1.86 0.49 1.93
C HIS A 316 -1.33 0.29 3.34
N ILE A 317 -2.04 -0.50 4.16
CA ILE A 317 -1.57 -0.86 5.50
C ILE A 317 -0.32 -1.73 5.39
N ALA A 318 -0.29 -2.69 4.46
CA ALA A 318 0.90 -3.52 4.22
C ALA A 318 2.11 -2.67 3.78
N GLU A 319 1.91 -1.70 2.88
CA GLU A 319 3.02 -0.83 2.45
C GLU A 319 3.48 0.11 3.55
N THR A 320 2.55 0.73 4.27
CA THR A 320 2.87 1.57 5.44
C THR A 320 3.63 0.76 6.47
N SER A 321 3.15 -0.43 6.84
CA SER A 321 3.81 -1.32 7.80
C SER A 321 5.22 -1.71 7.35
N ARG A 322 5.43 -1.97 6.05
CA ARG A 322 6.76 -2.26 5.48
C ARG A 322 7.71 -1.09 5.64
N ILE A 323 7.27 0.15 5.38
CA ILE A 323 8.07 1.37 5.60
C ILE A 323 8.43 1.54 7.08
N GLN A 324 7.54 1.11 7.98
CA GLN A 324 7.77 1.06 9.42
C GLN A 324 8.61 -0.14 9.88
N GLY A 325 9.18 -0.91 8.95
CA GLY A 325 10.08 -2.03 9.24
C GLY A 325 9.39 -3.38 9.51
N GLN A 326 8.08 -3.48 9.29
CA GLN A 326 7.30 -4.70 9.45
C GLN A 326 6.77 -5.20 8.11
N ASP A 327 7.38 -6.26 7.57
CA ASP A 327 6.94 -6.83 6.30
C ASP A 327 5.70 -7.73 6.47
N LEU A 328 4.54 -7.23 6.05
CA LEU A 328 3.30 -8.03 6.00
C LEU A 328 3.14 -8.83 4.71
N TYR A 329 3.87 -8.48 3.64
CA TYR A 329 3.76 -9.17 2.35
C TYR A 329 4.32 -10.59 2.41
N GLY A 330 5.29 -10.86 3.29
CA GLY A 330 5.80 -12.19 3.60
C GLY A 330 4.92 -13.05 4.53
N THR A 331 3.73 -12.57 4.91
CA THR A 331 2.85 -13.22 5.90
C THR A 331 1.52 -13.69 5.27
N ASP A 332 0.61 -14.21 6.11
CA ASP A 332 -0.77 -14.54 5.73
C ASP A 332 -1.50 -13.36 5.05
N VAL A 333 -1.20 -12.12 5.46
CA VAL A 333 -1.78 -10.91 4.86
C VAL A 333 -1.36 -10.79 3.38
N GLY A 334 -0.08 -10.94 3.08
CA GLY A 334 0.43 -10.86 1.71
C GLY A 334 -0.06 -12.00 0.82
N GLU A 335 -0.18 -13.21 1.36
CA GLU A 335 -0.75 -14.35 0.64
C GLU A 335 -2.22 -14.09 0.25
N ARG A 336 -3.03 -13.64 1.20
CA ARG A 336 -4.43 -13.26 0.96
C ARG A 336 -4.53 -12.14 -0.06
N LEU A 337 -3.71 -11.09 0.08
CA LEU A 337 -3.70 -9.98 -0.85
C LEU A 337 -3.36 -10.43 -2.28
N ARG A 338 -2.36 -11.30 -2.46
CA ARG A 338 -2.01 -11.87 -3.78
C ARG A 338 -3.20 -12.58 -4.39
N TYR A 339 -3.83 -13.49 -3.64
CA TYR A 339 -4.96 -14.26 -4.17
C TYR A 339 -6.16 -13.37 -4.47
N ALA A 340 -6.48 -12.40 -3.61
CA ALA A 340 -7.55 -11.44 -3.86
C ALA A 340 -7.29 -10.65 -5.15
N LEU A 341 -6.11 -10.06 -5.30
CA LEU A 341 -5.74 -9.32 -6.51
C LEU A 341 -5.83 -10.19 -7.77
N GLY A 342 -5.34 -11.43 -7.72
CA GLY A 342 -5.36 -12.35 -8.86
C GLY A 342 -6.79 -12.79 -9.24
N PHE A 343 -7.61 -13.10 -8.24
CA PHE A 343 -8.99 -13.53 -8.43
C PHE A 343 -9.86 -12.41 -9.00
N GLN A 344 -9.83 -11.23 -8.39
CA GLN A 344 -10.65 -10.10 -8.84
C GLN A 344 -10.20 -9.61 -10.20
N ALA A 345 -8.89 -9.53 -10.45
CA ALA A 345 -8.37 -9.12 -11.75
C ALA A 345 -8.81 -10.04 -12.89
N ARG A 346 -8.87 -11.35 -12.67
CA ARG A 346 -9.36 -12.34 -13.66
C ARG A 346 -10.74 -11.96 -14.21
N TYR A 347 -11.69 -11.72 -13.32
CA TYR A 347 -13.07 -11.44 -13.72
C TYR A 347 -13.27 -9.99 -14.15
N GLU A 348 -12.51 -9.03 -13.60
CA GLU A 348 -12.48 -7.63 -14.05
C GLU A 348 -11.94 -7.52 -15.49
N LEU A 349 -11.04 -8.42 -15.90
CA LEU A 349 -10.53 -8.51 -17.27
C LEU A 349 -11.53 -9.10 -18.27
N GLY A 350 -12.71 -9.54 -17.82
CA GLY A 350 -13.79 -9.97 -18.70
C GLY A 350 -14.06 -11.48 -18.73
N GLU A 351 -13.34 -12.27 -17.94
CA GLU A 351 -13.63 -13.71 -17.87
C GLU A 351 -15.06 -13.95 -17.36
N ALA A 352 -15.74 -14.94 -17.94
CA ALA A 352 -17.11 -15.28 -17.56
C ALA A 352 -17.12 -15.92 -16.16
N PRO A 353 -17.87 -15.36 -15.19
CA PRO A 353 -18.01 -15.98 -13.88
C PRO A 353 -18.78 -17.31 -14.02
N PRO A 354 -18.29 -18.41 -13.43
CA PRO A 354 -19.02 -19.68 -13.42
C PRO A 354 -20.29 -19.57 -12.57
N ASN A 355 -21.28 -20.45 -12.78
CA ASN A 355 -22.57 -20.41 -12.07
C ASN A 355 -22.45 -20.43 -10.54
N TRP A 356 -21.41 -21.06 -9.99
CA TRP A 356 -21.17 -21.09 -8.54
C TRP A 356 -20.71 -19.74 -7.98
N LEU A 357 -20.17 -18.84 -8.80
CA LEU A 357 -19.67 -17.54 -8.39
C LEU A 357 -20.77 -16.50 -8.55
N CYS A 358 -21.35 -16.06 -7.43
CA CYS A 358 -22.36 -15.00 -7.41
C CYS A 358 -23.56 -15.29 -8.33
N GLY A 359 -23.92 -16.57 -8.48
CA GLY A 359 -25.00 -16.99 -9.39
C GLY A 359 -24.65 -16.84 -10.88
N GLY A 360 -23.37 -16.82 -11.25
CA GLY A 360 -22.92 -16.66 -12.64
C GLY A 360 -22.90 -15.21 -13.13
N SER A 361 -22.92 -14.22 -12.22
CA SER A 361 -22.84 -12.80 -12.59
C SER A 361 -22.08 -11.99 -11.53
N VAL A 362 -21.13 -11.16 -11.96
CA VAL A 362 -20.37 -10.25 -11.09
C VAL A 362 -20.56 -8.82 -11.55
N LYS A 363 -20.64 -7.88 -10.61
CA LYS A 363 -20.67 -6.44 -10.91
C LYS A 363 -19.23 -5.90 -10.90
N ARG A 364 -18.68 -5.70 -12.10
CA ARG A 364 -17.31 -5.17 -12.32
C ARG A 364 -17.19 -3.70 -11.92
N GLY A 365 -15.95 -3.21 -11.84
CA GLY A 365 -15.63 -1.85 -11.41
C GLY A 365 -14.62 -1.80 -10.27
N LEU A 366 -13.59 -2.65 -10.31
CA LEU A 366 -12.62 -2.80 -9.21
C LEU A 366 -11.90 -1.48 -8.83
N GLY A 367 -11.78 -0.57 -9.80
CA GLY A 367 -11.15 0.74 -9.60
C GLY A 367 -9.61 0.70 -9.66
N PRO A 368 -8.96 1.84 -9.36
CA PRO A 368 -7.52 2.02 -9.50
C PRO A 368 -6.71 1.48 -8.30
N VAL A 369 -6.96 0.25 -7.86
CA VAL A 369 -6.55 -0.25 -6.53
C VAL A 369 -5.45 -1.32 -6.54
N THR A 370 -4.96 -1.70 -7.72
CA THR A 370 -4.10 -2.89 -7.85
C THR A 370 -2.61 -2.58 -7.72
N GLU A 371 -2.19 -1.34 -7.91
CA GLU A 371 -0.80 -0.97 -8.18
C GLU A 371 0.10 -1.19 -6.95
N VAL A 372 -0.30 -0.75 -5.76
CA VAL A 372 0.51 -0.88 -4.53
C VAL A 372 0.81 -2.34 -4.21
N GLY A 373 -0.25 -3.17 -4.12
CA GLY A 373 -0.11 -4.60 -3.83
C GLY A 373 0.62 -5.35 -4.95
N PHE A 374 0.36 -5.00 -6.21
CA PHE A 374 1.06 -5.58 -7.37
C PHE A 374 2.56 -5.27 -7.32
N ASN A 375 2.97 -4.01 -7.17
CA ASN A 375 4.38 -3.66 -7.13
C ASN A 375 5.12 -4.37 -5.98
N ALA A 376 4.48 -4.48 -4.81
CA ALA A 376 5.08 -5.18 -3.67
C ALA A 376 5.29 -6.68 -3.95
N LEU A 377 4.24 -7.38 -4.34
CA LEU A 377 4.25 -8.85 -4.46
C LEU A 377 4.94 -9.32 -5.75
N HIS A 378 4.68 -8.64 -6.87
CA HIS A 378 5.30 -8.97 -8.16
C HIS A 378 6.66 -8.30 -8.32
N GLY A 379 6.72 -6.97 -8.22
CA GLY A 379 7.92 -6.19 -8.50
C GLY A 379 9.06 -6.47 -7.50
N ARG A 380 8.78 -6.37 -6.19
CA ARG A 380 9.82 -6.55 -5.15
C ARG A 380 10.01 -8.01 -4.72
N LEU A 381 8.93 -8.80 -4.63
CA LEU A 381 8.99 -10.19 -4.16
C LEU A 381 9.02 -11.25 -5.28
N GLY A 382 8.95 -10.83 -6.56
CA GLY A 382 9.11 -11.74 -7.71
C GLY A 382 7.97 -12.74 -7.91
N GLN A 383 6.79 -12.51 -7.31
CA GLN A 383 5.66 -13.43 -7.44
C GLN A 383 4.98 -13.25 -8.80
N ALA A 384 4.71 -14.34 -9.51
CA ALA A 384 3.94 -14.28 -10.75
C ALA A 384 2.48 -13.89 -10.46
N MET A 385 2.00 -12.82 -11.10
CA MET A 385 0.66 -12.27 -10.88
C MET A 385 0.00 -11.87 -12.21
N THR A 386 -0.01 -12.76 -13.21
CA THR A 386 -0.36 -12.46 -14.61
C THR A 386 -1.64 -11.67 -14.81
N ASN A 387 -2.75 -12.05 -14.16
CA ASN A 387 -4.01 -11.30 -14.28
C ASN A 387 -3.92 -9.92 -13.66
N THR A 388 -3.32 -9.80 -12.47
CA THR A 388 -3.13 -8.52 -11.81
C THR A 388 -2.18 -7.62 -12.60
N GLN A 389 -1.10 -8.17 -13.14
CA GLN A 389 -0.18 -7.44 -14.02
C GLN A 389 -0.92 -6.85 -15.21
N LYS A 390 -1.63 -7.70 -15.97
CA LYS A 390 -2.39 -7.28 -17.15
C LYS A 390 -3.42 -6.21 -16.81
N LEU A 391 -4.12 -6.33 -15.67
CA LEU A 391 -5.10 -5.34 -15.24
C LEU A 391 -4.44 -4.01 -14.83
N THR A 392 -3.40 -4.07 -13.99
CA THR A 392 -2.65 -2.89 -13.53
C THR A 392 -2.11 -2.11 -14.71
N GLU A 393 -1.32 -2.77 -15.57
CA GLU A 393 -0.67 -2.14 -16.72
C GLU A 393 -1.68 -1.55 -17.71
N ARG A 394 -2.80 -2.25 -17.97
CA ARG A 394 -3.90 -1.73 -18.81
C ARG A 394 -4.52 -0.45 -18.25
N ASN A 395 -4.58 -0.32 -16.93
CA ASN A 395 -5.25 0.80 -16.26
C ASN A 395 -4.29 1.98 -15.97
N ARG A 396 -3.00 1.86 -16.26
CA ARG A 396 -2.03 2.95 -16.10
C ARG A 396 -2.25 4.07 -17.13
N PRO A 397 -2.05 5.35 -16.76
CA PRO A 397 -1.91 5.86 -15.41
C PRO A 397 -3.22 5.83 -14.61
N ALA A 398 -3.18 5.19 -13.45
CA ALA A 398 -4.31 5.14 -12.53
C ALA A 398 -4.52 6.51 -11.85
N GLY A 399 -5.77 6.98 -11.85
CA GLY A 399 -6.18 8.26 -11.25
C GLY A 399 -6.55 8.12 -9.77
N SER A 400 -7.60 8.83 -9.37
CA SER A 400 -8.20 8.72 -8.04
C SER A 400 -9.57 8.02 -8.12
N ASN A 401 -9.97 7.33 -7.05
CA ASN A 401 -11.37 6.89 -6.88
C ASN A 401 -12.26 7.96 -6.24
N ASN A 402 -11.73 9.17 -6.03
CA ASN A 402 -12.35 10.30 -5.32
C ASN A 402 -12.67 10.01 -3.85
N LEU A 403 -12.15 8.91 -3.28
CA LEU A 403 -12.35 8.54 -1.88
C LEU A 403 -11.07 8.59 -1.04
N PHE A 404 -10.10 7.73 -1.33
CA PHE A 404 -8.86 7.60 -0.54
C PHE A 404 -7.70 6.94 -1.32
N VAL A 405 -7.98 6.49 -2.55
CA VAL A 405 -7.03 5.89 -3.47
C VAL A 405 -6.69 6.94 -4.51
N ALA A 406 -5.42 7.30 -4.64
CA ALA A 406 -4.99 8.31 -5.59
C ALA A 406 -3.51 8.16 -5.97
N TRP A 407 -3.24 8.33 -7.28
CA TRP A 407 -1.89 8.50 -7.83
C TRP A 407 -0.96 7.30 -7.62
N GLU A 408 -1.51 6.09 -7.56
CA GLU A 408 -0.70 4.91 -7.26
C GLU A 408 0.26 4.56 -8.39
N THR A 409 -0.12 4.73 -9.65
CA THR A 409 0.84 4.55 -10.77
C THR A 409 2.02 5.49 -10.63
N LEU A 410 1.79 6.75 -10.25
CA LEU A 410 2.88 7.69 -10.02
C LEU A 410 3.78 7.24 -8.87
N THR A 411 3.20 6.76 -7.77
CA THR A 411 3.94 6.54 -6.53
C THR A 411 4.58 5.14 -6.43
N HIS A 412 3.95 4.13 -7.03
CA HIS A 412 4.27 2.72 -6.82
C HIS A 412 4.61 1.93 -8.08
N ALA A 413 4.31 2.39 -9.29
CA ALA A 413 4.70 1.65 -10.49
C ALA A 413 6.21 1.41 -10.47
N GLU A 414 6.62 0.14 -10.50
CA GLU A 414 8.01 -0.33 -10.52
C GLU A 414 8.93 0.34 -9.50
N ASN A 415 8.38 0.80 -8.37
CA ASN A 415 9.15 1.48 -7.34
C ASN A 415 9.89 0.42 -6.50
N PRO A 416 11.24 0.36 -6.54
CA PRO A 416 11.99 -0.70 -5.88
C PRO A 416 12.18 -0.44 -4.37
N ARG A 417 11.74 0.71 -3.86
CA ARG A 417 12.00 1.18 -2.49
C ARG A 417 10.93 0.73 -1.52
#